data_AF-A0A9E5TCP7-F1
#
_entry.id   AF-A0A9E5TCP7-F1
#
_cell.length_a   1.000
_cell.length_b   1.000
_cell.length_c   1.000
_cell.angle_alpha   90.00
_cell.angle_beta   90.00
_cell.angle_gamma   90.00
#
_symmetry.space_group_name_H-M   'P 1'
#
loop_
_entity.id
_entity.type
_entity.pdbx_description
1 polymer ?
#
loop_
_entity_poly.entity_id
_entity_poly.type
_entity_poly.pdbx_seq_one_letter_code
_entity_poly.pdbx_strand_id
1 'polypeptide(L)'
;PRSEGEIDHENEVIYEAFQSRPWDEILEFAEHAFQSLLHQVSLLDEATLEEHLFPPPLEDRPLWREIVGTSYIHSILHLAQYYRERGDSAQVQALNEEMARSLPDLDPGPKWQGLVKYNLACHFSLSGEKSKAIPLLQEALELEPDL
;
A
#
# COMPACT_ATOMS: atom_id res chain seq x y z
N PRO A 1 15.41 10.46 -1.70
CA PRO A 1 14.76 9.21 -2.19
C PRO A 1 15.84 8.24 -2.68
N ARG A 2 15.71 6.95 -2.36
CA ARG A 2 16.59 5.91 -2.93
C ARG A 2 16.35 5.80 -4.43
N SER A 3 17.38 5.51 -5.21
CA SER A 3 17.21 5.27 -6.65
C SER A 3 16.57 3.90 -6.90
N GLU A 4 15.90 3.70 -8.04
CA GLU A 4 15.36 2.38 -8.42
C GLU A 4 16.43 1.29 -8.37
N GLY A 5 17.65 1.58 -8.84
CA GLY A 5 18.76 0.63 -8.78
C GLY A 5 19.25 0.30 -7.37
N GLU A 6 19.05 1.19 -6.39
CA GLU A 6 19.34 0.90 -4.98
C GLU A 6 18.27 -0.03 -4.38
N ILE A 7 17.01 0.18 -4.71
CA ILE A 7 15.89 -0.66 -4.26
C ILE A 7 16.01 -2.07 -4.86
N ASP A 8 16.32 -2.17 -6.15
CA ASP A 8 16.52 -3.46 -6.82
C ASP A 8 17.68 -4.25 -6.20
N HIS A 9 18.78 -3.57 -5.87
CA HIS A 9 19.91 -4.20 -5.21
C HIS A 9 19.54 -4.71 -3.80
N GLU A 10 18.83 -3.91 -2.99
CA GLU A 10 18.35 -4.35 -1.68
C GLU A 10 17.40 -5.55 -1.78
N ASN A 11 16.50 -5.53 -2.77
CA ASN A 11 15.59 -6.64 -3.05
C ASN A 11 16.34 -7.92 -3.44
N GLU A 12 17.39 -7.81 -4.27
CA GLU A 12 18.23 -8.93 -4.67
C GLU A 12 18.95 -9.54 -3.45
N VAL A 13 19.53 -8.71 -2.59
CA VAL A 13 20.17 -9.16 -1.34
C VAL A 13 19.18 -9.90 -0.44
N ILE A 14 17.97 -9.37 -0.28
CA ILE A 14 16.91 -10.03 0.52
C ILE A 14 16.50 -11.35 -0.14
N TYR A 15 16.29 -11.36 -1.46
CA TYR A 15 15.91 -12.58 -2.18
C TYR A 15 16.98 -13.67 -2.02
N GLU A 16 18.26 -13.33 -2.23
CA GLU A 16 19.36 -14.28 -2.08
C GLU A 16 19.45 -14.87 -0.67
N ALA A 17 19.21 -14.05 0.35
CA ALA A 17 19.27 -14.46 1.75
C ALA A 17 18.11 -15.39 2.18
N PHE A 18 16.97 -15.34 1.49
CA PHE A 18 15.74 -16.03 1.91
C PHE A 18 15.24 -17.10 0.91
N GLN A 19 15.62 -17.07 -0.37
CA GLN A 19 15.07 -17.94 -1.43
C GLN A 19 15.19 -19.44 -1.15
N SER A 20 16.21 -19.86 -0.39
CA SER A 20 16.45 -21.27 -0.05
C SER A 20 15.98 -21.66 1.35
N ARG A 21 15.39 -20.73 2.12
CA ARG A 21 14.94 -21.01 3.49
C ARG A 21 13.61 -21.75 3.49
N PRO A 22 13.35 -22.60 4.51
CA PRO A 22 12.03 -23.19 4.71
C PRO A 22 10.95 -22.12 4.82
N TRP A 23 9.76 -22.41 4.30
CA TRP A 23 8.64 -21.47 4.31
C TRP A 23 8.24 -21.06 5.73
N ASP A 24 8.29 -21.99 6.69
CA ASP A 24 7.96 -21.71 8.09
C ASP A 24 8.91 -20.65 8.70
N GLU A 25 10.19 -20.66 8.34
CA GLU A 25 11.15 -19.63 8.79
C GLU A 25 10.86 -18.26 8.15
N ILE A 26 10.44 -18.24 6.89
CA ILE A 26 10.07 -17.01 6.18
C ILE A 26 8.81 -16.41 6.82
N LEU A 27 7.82 -17.25 7.14
CA LEU A 27 6.60 -16.84 7.81
C LEU A 27 6.87 -16.31 9.23
N GLU A 28 7.71 -17.01 10.01
CA GLU A 28 8.09 -16.55 11.36
C GLU A 28 8.83 -15.21 11.30
N PHE A 29 9.72 -15.02 10.33
CA PHE A 29 10.41 -13.74 10.11
C PHE A 29 9.42 -12.61 9.76
N ALA A 30 8.50 -12.86 8.83
CA ALA A 30 7.50 -11.88 8.41
C ALA A 30 6.57 -11.49 9.57
N GLU A 31 6.11 -12.48 10.34
CA GLU A 31 5.29 -12.26 11.54
C GLU A 31 6.04 -11.41 12.56
N HIS A 32 7.30 -11.76 12.87
CA HIS A 32 8.11 -10.99 13.82
C HIS A 32 8.35 -9.54 13.36
N ALA A 33 8.59 -9.33 12.06
CA ALA A 33 8.76 -8.00 11.49
C ALA A 33 7.47 -7.17 11.64
N PHE A 34 6.31 -7.77 11.34
CA PHE A 34 5.03 -7.09 11.45
C PHE A 34 4.67 -6.79 12.91
N GLN A 35 4.88 -7.72 13.84
CA GLN A 35 4.67 -7.49 15.27
C GLN A 35 5.59 -6.38 15.81
N SER A 36 6.84 -6.33 15.35
CA SER A 36 7.77 -5.26 15.71
C SER A 36 7.30 -3.90 15.21
N LEU A 37 6.77 -3.82 13.99
CA LEU A 37 6.18 -2.59 13.45
C LEU A 37 4.95 -2.17 14.26
N LEU A 38 4.00 -3.08 14.51
CA LEU A 38 2.80 -2.79 15.31
C LEU A 38 3.17 -2.28 16.70
N HIS A 39 4.16 -2.90 17.34
CA HIS A 39 4.65 -2.46 18.63
C HIS A 39 5.20 -1.03 18.55
N GLN A 40 6.04 -0.71 17.57
CA GLN A 40 6.58 0.64 17.41
C GLN A 40 5.48 1.68 17.15
N VAL A 41 4.53 1.38 16.27
CA VAL A 41 3.39 2.26 15.99
C VAL A 41 2.57 2.52 17.26
N SER A 42 2.36 1.50 18.10
CA SER A 42 1.60 1.64 19.35
C SER A 42 2.27 2.55 20.40
N LEU A 43 3.56 2.83 20.25
CA LEU A 43 4.33 3.71 21.13
C LEU A 43 4.34 5.17 20.64
N LEU A 44 3.94 5.43 19.39
CA LEU A 44 3.86 6.77 18.83
C LEU A 44 2.57 7.45 19.27
N ASP A 45 2.63 8.75 19.50
CA ASP A 45 1.45 9.58 19.65
C ASP A 45 0.96 10.10 18.29
N GLU A 46 -0.27 10.62 18.26
CA GLU A 46 -0.88 11.18 17.05
C GLU A 46 -0.05 12.33 16.47
N ALA A 47 0.58 13.14 17.33
CA ALA A 47 1.41 14.26 16.88
C ALA A 47 2.61 13.76 16.06
N THR A 48 3.27 12.69 16.51
CA THR A 48 4.39 12.07 15.80
C THR A 48 3.93 11.42 14.50
N LEU A 49 2.74 10.80 14.49
CA LEU A 49 2.17 10.20 13.28
C LEU A 49 1.87 11.23 12.18
N GLU A 50 1.60 12.49 12.57
CA GLU A 50 1.36 13.61 11.66
C GLU A 50 2.66 14.34 11.23
N GLU A 51 3.82 13.98 11.77
CA GLU A 51 5.08 14.59 11.39
C GLU A 51 5.48 14.22 9.95
N HIS A 52 6.01 15.21 9.23
CA HIS A 52 6.45 15.09 7.85
C HIS A 52 7.96 14.84 7.84
N LEU A 53 8.33 13.62 8.21
CA LEU A 53 9.72 13.25 8.53
C LEU A 53 10.60 12.98 7.31
N PHE A 54 10.01 12.91 6.12
CA PHE A 54 10.71 12.48 4.91
C PHE A 54 11.12 13.68 4.03
N PRO A 55 12.30 13.65 3.41
CA PRO A 55 12.71 14.67 2.45
C PRO A 55 11.92 14.55 1.13
N PRO A 56 11.97 15.57 0.25
CA PRO A 56 11.36 15.52 -1.08
C PRO A 56 11.67 14.22 -1.85
N PRO A 57 10.69 13.66 -2.59
CA PRO A 57 9.34 14.18 -2.87
C PRO A 57 8.28 13.76 -1.84
N LEU A 58 8.66 13.14 -0.72
CA LEU A 58 7.72 12.66 0.30
C LEU A 58 7.43 13.71 1.38
N GLU A 59 7.90 14.94 1.19
CA GLU A 59 7.86 16.02 2.20
C GLU A 59 6.44 16.42 2.63
N ASP A 60 5.44 16.16 1.80
CA ASP A 60 4.03 16.51 2.05
C ASP A 60 3.23 15.34 2.64
N ARG A 61 3.89 14.25 3.05
CA ARG A 61 3.22 13.07 3.60
C ARG A 61 3.51 12.92 5.11
N PRO A 62 2.48 12.85 5.96
CA PRO A 62 2.67 12.49 7.36
C PRO A 62 3.17 11.05 7.48
N LEU A 63 3.89 10.76 8.57
CA LEU A 63 4.49 9.46 8.84
C LEU A 63 3.49 8.30 8.72
N TRP A 64 2.25 8.47 9.19
CA TRP A 64 1.24 7.42 9.11
C TRP A 64 0.95 6.97 7.67
N ARG A 65 1.01 7.89 6.69
CA ARG A 65 0.78 7.54 5.27
C ARG A 65 1.86 6.63 4.74
N GLU A 66 3.11 6.83 5.14
CA GLU A 66 4.23 5.99 4.73
C GLU A 66 4.18 4.62 5.42
N ILE A 67 3.76 4.58 6.69
CA ILE A 67 3.54 3.32 7.41
C ILE A 67 2.45 2.49 6.73
N VAL A 68 1.28 3.07 6.47
CA VAL A 68 0.15 2.38 5.82
C VAL A 68 0.49 2.01 4.38
N GLY A 69 1.14 2.92 3.65
CA GLY A 69 1.60 2.71 2.28
C GLY A 69 2.52 1.49 2.16
N THR A 70 3.53 1.41 3.02
CA THR A 70 4.54 0.35 2.97
C THR A 70 4.04 -0.97 3.56
N SER A 71 3.39 -0.94 4.72
CA SER A 71 3.10 -2.16 5.49
C SER A 71 1.78 -2.82 5.11
N TYR A 72 0.79 -2.04 4.67
CA TYR A 72 -0.55 -2.53 4.35
C TYR A 72 -0.83 -2.48 2.85
N ILE A 73 -0.81 -1.28 2.25
CA ILE A 73 -1.19 -1.11 0.83
C ILE A 73 -0.27 -1.92 -0.08
N HIS A 74 1.05 -1.75 0.04
CA HIS A 74 2.02 -2.44 -0.81
C HIS A 74 1.94 -3.98 -0.68
N SER A 75 1.80 -4.49 0.55
CA SER A 75 1.61 -5.92 0.82
C SER A 75 0.37 -6.48 0.12
N ILE A 76 -0.75 -5.75 0.16
CA ILE A 76 -1.98 -6.15 -0.51
C ILE A 76 -1.82 -6.08 -2.04
N LEU A 77 -1.10 -5.10 -2.59
CA LEU A 77 -0.83 -5.02 -4.03
C LEU A 77 -0.08 -6.26 -4.54
N HIS A 78 0.94 -6.74 -3.81
CA HIS A 78 1.65 -7.97 -4.18
C HIS A 78 0.78 -9.22 -4.04
N LEU A 79 -0.02 -9.31 -2.98
CA LEU A 79 -0.94 -10.42 -2.81
C LEU A 79 -2.01 -10.45 -3.91
N ALA A 80 -2.55 -9.29 -4.28
CA ALA A 80 -3.48 -9.15 -5.40
C ALA A 80 -2.82 -9.52 -6.74
N GLN A 81 -1.56 -9.13 -6.96
CA GLN A 81 -0.81 -9.57 -8.14
C GLN A 81 -0.66 -11.09 -8.19
N TYR A 82 -0.30 -11.72 -7.09
CA TYR A 82 -0.18 -13.18 -6.98
C TYR A 82 -1.48 -13.91 -7.36
N TYR A 83 -2.63 -13.43 -6.87
CA TYR A 83 -3.93 -14.01 -7.23
C TYR A 83 -4.30 -13.75 -8.69
N ARG A 84 -4.00 -12.55 -9.21
CA ARG A 84 -4.22 -12.19 -10.62
C ARG A 84 -3.46 -13.10 -11.57
N GLU A 85 -2.19 -13.39 -11.29
CA GLU A 85 -1.35 -14.29 -12.10
C GLU A 85 -1.89 -15.73 -12.13
N ARG A 86 -2.74 -16.10 -11.17
CA ARG A 86 -3.41 -17.41 -11.09
C ARG A 86 -4.85 -17.39 -11.60
N GLY A 87 -5.33 -16.24 -12.09
CA GLY A 87 -6.69 -16.07 -12.58
C GLY A 87 -7.76 -16.02 -11.49
N ASP A 88 -7.40 -15.84 -10.22
CA ASP A 88 -8.35 -15.75 -9.12
C ASP A 88 -8.88 -14.32 -8.95
N SER A 89 -9.75 -13.90 -9.88
CA SER A 89 -10.31 -12.55 -9.88
C SER A 89 -11.14 -12.24 -8.63
N ALA A 90 -11.73 -13.26 -7.99
CA ALA A 90 -12.54 -13.09 -6.80
C ALA A 90 -11.69 -12.62 -5.61
N GLN A 91 -10.50 -13.21 -5.41
CA GLN A 91 -9.59 -12.78 -4.36
C GLN A 91 -9.01 -11.39 -4.64
N VAL A 92 -8.66 -11.09 -5.89
CA VAL A 92 -8.18 -9.76 -6.27
C VAL A 92 -9.25 -8.70 -5.93
N GLN A 93 -10.51 -8.96 -6.29
CA GLN A 93 -11.61 -8.05 -6.00
C GLN A 93 -11.82 -7.87 -4.50
N ALA A 94 -11.88 -8.96 -3.72
CA ALA A 94 -12.08 -8.92 -2.28
C ALA A 94 -11.01 -8.08 -1.56
N LEU A 95 -9.74 -8.22 -1.95
CA LEU A 95 -8.63 -7.45 -1.37
C LEU A 95 -8.75 -5.94 -1.65
N ASN A 96 -9.08 -5.58 -2.89
CA ASN A 96 -9.21 -4.17 -3.29
C ASN A 96 -10.45 -3.50 -2.68
N GLU A 97 -11.57 -4.23 -2.59
CA GLU A 97 -12.77 -3.75 -1.92
C GLU A 97 -12.57 -3.57 -0.41
N GLU A 98 -11.78 -4.45 0.23
CA GLU A 98 -11.43 -4.31 1.64
C GLU A 98 -10.59 -3.06 1.88
N MET A 99 -9.53 -2.85 1.08
CA MET A 99 -8.72 -1.62 1.16
C MET A 99 -9.58 -0.37 0.95
N ALA A 100 -10.46 -0.37 -0.05
CA ALA A 100 -11.33 0.77 -0.34
C ALA A 100 -12.33 1.05 0.79
N ARG A 101 -12.66 0.05 1.61
CA ARG A 101 -13.54 0.21 2.76
C ARG A 101 -12.81 0.71 4.00
N SER A 102 -11.60 0.23 4.25
CA SER A 102 -10.86 0.51 5.49
C SER A 102 -10.01 1.78 5.44
N LEU A 103 -9.39 2.06 4.29
CA LEU A 103 -8.48 3.20 4.16
C LEU A 103 -9.16 4.56 4.39
N PRO A 104 -10.40 4.83 3.92
CA PRO A 104 -11.04 6.13 4.12
C PRO A 104 -11.17 6.57 5.59
N ASP A 105 -11.20 5.63 6.54
CA ASP A 105 -11.35 5.93 7.97
C ASP A 105 -10.10 6.56 8.59
N LEU A 106 -8.94 6.47 7.91
CA LEU A 106 -7.68 7.04 8.41
C LEU A 106 -7.60 8.56 8.29
N ASP A 107 -8.25 9.16 7.27
CA ASP A 107 -8.22 10.60 7.04
C ASP A 107 -9.42 11.05 6.18
N PRO A 108 -10.32 11.91 6.67
CA PRO A 108 -11.44 12.43 5.87
C PRO A 108 -11.00 13.47 4.83
N GLY A 109 -9.73 13.89 4.82
CA GLY A 109 -9.18 14.93 3.96
C GLY A 109 -9.21 14.56 2.45
N PRO A 110 -9.44 15.55 1.57
CA PRO A 110 -9.65 15.30 0.14
C PRO A 110 -8.46 14.61 -0.53
N LYS A 111 -7.22 14.95 -0.16
CA LYS A 111 -6.01 14.31 -0.72
C LYS A 111 -6.03 12.78 -0.53
N TRP A 112 -6.32 12.32 0.69
CA TRP A 112 -6.36 10.91 1.00
C TRP A 112 -7.54 10.21 0.36
N GLN A 113 -8.73 10.82 0.46
CA GLN A 113 -9.95 10.31 -0.15
C GLN A 113 -9.83 10.18 -1.67
N GLY A 114 -9.16 11.13 -2.33
CA GLY A 114 -8.86 11.10 -3.75
C GLY A 114 -7.92 9.94 -4.10
N LEU A 115 -6.82 9.79 -3.36
CA LEU A 115 -5.85 8.70 -3.56
C LEU A 115 -6.49 7.31 -3.42
N VAL A 116 -7.32 7.09 -2.38
CA VAL A 116 -8.01 5.80 -2.17
C VAL A 116 -8.95 5.48 -3.34
N LYS A 117 -9.73 6.46 -3.80
CA LYS A 117 -10.62 6.28 -4.96
C LYS A 117 -9.85 6.04 -6.26
N TYR A 118 -8.75 6.75 -6.47
CA TYR A 118 -7.87 6.57 -7.63
C TYR A 118 -7.34 5.15 -7.71
N ASN A 119 -6.82 4.62 -6.59
CA ASN A 119 -6.29 3.26 -6.55
C ASN A 119 -7.37 2.21 -6.83
N LEU A 120 -8.59 2.39 -6.31
CA LEU A 120 -9.73 1.52 -6.65
C LEU A 120 -10.13 1.63 -8.13
N ALA A 121 -10.09 2.83 -8.71
CA ALA A 121 -10.34 3.04 -10.13
C ALA A 121 -9.31 2.32 -11.00
N CYS A 122 -8.02 2.38 -10.64
CA CYS A 122 -6.95 1.63 -11.30
C CYS A 122 -7.20 0.12 -11.26
N HIS A 123 -7.63 -0.42 -10.12
CA HIS A 123 -8.00 -1.83 -10.02
C HIS A 123 -9.14 -2.22 -10.98
N PHE A 124 -10.25 -1.47 -10.99
CA PHE A 124 -11.35 -1.75 -11.91
C PHE A 124 -10.95 -1.58 -13.37
N SER A 125 -10.08 -0.61 -13.67
CA SER A 125 -9.54 -0.40 -15.02
C SER A 125 -8.74 -1.62 -15.49
N LEU A 126 -7.82 -2.12 -14.67
CA LEU A 126 -7.01 -3.31 -14.95
C LEU A 126 -7.85 -4.59 -15.09
N SER A 127 -9.01 -4.63 -14.44
CA SER A 127 -9.96 -5.76 -14.52
C SER A 127 -10.97 -5.61 -15.68
N GLY A 128 -10.89 -4.53 -16.47
CA GLY A 128 -11.79 -4.27 -17.59
C GLY A 128 -13.16 -3.69 -17.22
N GLU A 129 -13.40 -3.41 -15.93
CA GLU A 129 -14.65 -2.90 -15.37
C GLU A 129 -14.77 -1.37 -15.50
N LYS A 130 -14.70 -0.88 -16.74
CA LYS A 130 -14.65 0.56 -17.05
C LYS A 130 -15.81 1.36 -16.45
N SER A 131 -17.01 0.78 -16.39
CA SER A 131 -18.20 1.44 -15.81
C SER A 131 -18.06 1.74 -14.32
N LYS A 132 -17.23 0.98 -13.59
CA LYS A 132 -16.90 1.26 -12.18
C LYS A 132 -15.68 2.18 -12.07
N ALA A 133 -14.68 2.00 -12.94
CA ALA A 133 -13.44 2.78 -12.90
C ALA A 133 -13.66 4.27 -13.20
N ILE A 134 -14.43 4.60 -14.24
CA ILE A 134 -14.63 5.99 -14.70
C ILE A 134 -15.19 6.92 -13.60
N PRO A 135 -16.33 6.61 -12.93
CA PRO A 135 -16.86 7.51 -11.91
C PRO A 135 -15.90 7.69 -10.73
N LEU A 136 -15.22 6.63 -10.30
CA LEU A 136 -14.22 6.73 -9.23
C LEU A 136 -13.04 7.61 -9.61
N LEU A 137 -12.57 7.52 -10.86
CA LEU A 137 -11.49 8.37 -11.35
C LEU A 137 -11.92 9.84 -11.43
N GLN A 138 -13.18 10.12 -11.81
CA GLN A 138 -13.74 11.47 -11.80
C GLN A 138 -13.76 12.04 -10.37
N GLU A 139 -14.33 11.29 -9.42
CA GLU A 139 -14.36 11.70 -8.01
C GLU A 139 -12.95 11.89 -7.43
N ALA A 140 -12.00 11.02 -7.79
CA ALA A 140 -10.62 11.13 -7.35
C ALA A 140 -9.96 12.44 -7.81
N LEU A 141 -10.10 12.78 -9.10
CA LEU A 141 -9.52 13.99 -9.69
C LEU A 141 -10.25 15.27 -9.26
N GLU A 142 -11.52 15.18 -8.87
CA GLU A 142 -12.25 16.28 -8.23
C GLU A 142 -11.71 16.57 -6.82
N LEU A 143 -11.31 15.51 -6.09
CA LEU A 143 -10.77 15.62 -4.73
C LEU A 143 -9.29 16.03 -4.72
N GLU A 144 -8.48 15.46 -5.60
CA GLU A 144 -7.05 15.74 -5.71
C GLU A 144 -6.64 15.87 -7.19
N PRO A 145 -6.70 17.09 -7.76
CA PRO A 145 -6.45 17.32 -9.19
C PRO A 145 -5.02 17.01 -9.67
N ASP A 146 -4.06 16.93 -8.74
CA ASP A 146 -2.63 16.75 -9.03
C ASP A 146 -2.17 15.27 -8.94
N LEU A 147 -3.11 14.32 -8.86
CA LEU A 147 -2.86 12.87 -8.81
C LEU A 147 -2.12 12.32 -10.05
#